data_AF-A0A200RB84-F1
#
_entry.id   AF-A0A200RB84-F1
#
_cell.length_a   1.000
_cell.length_b   1.000
_cell.length_c   1.000
_cell.angle_alpha   90.00
_cell.angle_beta   90.00
_cell.angle_gamma   90.00
#
_symmetry.space_group_name_H-M   'P 1'
#
loop_
_entity.id
_entity.type
_entity.pdbx_description
1 polymer ?
#
loop_
_entity_poly.entity_id
_entity_poly.type
_entity_poly.pdbx_seq_one_letter_code
_entity_poly.pdbx_strand_id
1 'polypeptide(L)' 'MDNGDEIAVGWLRHPIFRDKEGRELFVHRMTTFFETFSVVLVDGDGIVRADVPFRRA' A
#
# COMPACT_ATOMS: atom_id res chain seq x y z
N MET A 1 -6.14 -18.87 3.09
CA MET A 1 -4.91 -19.67 3.28
C MET A 1 -5.12 -20.95 2.52
N ASP A 2 -4.82 -20.91 1.22
CA ASP A 2 -5.48 -21.77 0.22
C ASP A 2 -7.02 -21.73 0.36
N ASN A 3 -7.75 -22.03 -0.71
CA ASN A 3 -9.14 -21.54 -0.88
C ASN A 3 -9.27 -20.06 -0.42
N GLY A 4 -8.46 -19.20 -1.05
CA GLY A 4 -8.40 -17.75 -0.85
C GLY A 4 -7.20 -17.10 -1.57
N ASP A 5 -5.99 -17.35 -1.08
CA ASP A 5 -4.71 -16.65 -1.36
C ASP A 5 -3.61 -17.54 -1.99
N GLU A 6 -3.96 -18.79 -2.32
CA GLU A 6 -3.09 -19.80 -2.95
C GLU A 6 -1.78 -20.12 -2.18
N ILE A 7 -0.95 -20.99 -2.76
CA ILE A 7 0.27 -21.52 -2.16
C ILE A 7 1.42 -20.53 -2.41
N ALA A 8 2.06 -20.07 -1.33
CA ALA A 8 3.24 -19.21 -1.43
C ALA A 8 4.45 -19.97 -2.04
N VAL A 9 5.00 -19.45 -3.14
CA VAL A 9 6.15 -20.06 -3.84
C VAL A 9 7.50 -19.39 -3.51
N GLY A 10 7.49 -18.19 -2.95
CA GLY A 10 8.71 -17.47 -2.60
C GLY A 10 8.49 -15.99 -2.31
N TRP A 11 9.56 -15.31 -1.86
CA TRP A 11 9.55 -13.89 -1.54
C TRP A 11 10.06 -13.03 -2.70
N LEU A 12 9.28 -12.02 -3.10
CA LEU A 12 9.60 -11.12 -4.22
C LEU A 12 10.50 -9.93 -3.85
N ARG A 13 11.05 -9.89 -2.64
CA ARG A 13 11.82 -8.78 -2.02
C ARG A 13 10.96 -7.73 -1.32
N HIS A 14 11.63 -6.72 -0.76
CA HIS A 14 11.02 -5.58 -0.09
C HIS A 14 10.81 -4.43 -1.09
N PRO A 15 9.56 -4.06 -1.43
CA PRO A 15 9.29 -2.94 -2.32
C PRO A 15 9.59 -1.61 -1.63
N ILE A 16 10.21 -0.67 -2.36
CA ILE A 16 10.45 0.71 -1.92
C ILE A 16 9.73 1.64 -2.88
N PHE A 17 8.84 2.47 -2.35
CA PHE A 17 8.11 3.47 -3.13
C PHE A 17 8.76 4.83 -2.96
N ARG A 18 8.88 5.58 -4.05
CA ARG A 18 9.39 6.95 -4.03
C ARG A 18 8.53 7.88 -4.85
N ASP A 19 8.35 9.11 -4.39
CA ASP A 19 7.72 10.16 -5.19
C ASP A 19 8.72 10.80 -6.17
N LYS A 20 8.25 11.79 -6.94
CA LYS A 20 9.06 12.56 -7.89
C LYS A 20 10.23 13.32 -7.24
N GLU A 21 10.18 13.58 -5.93
CA GLU A 21 11.21 14.28 -5.17
C GLU A 21 12.19 13.28 -4.50
N GLY A 22 11.99 11.97 -4.70
CA GLY A 22 12.82 10.90 -4.17
C GLY A 22 12.51 10.53 -2.71
N ARG A 23 11.46 11.09 -2.11
CA ARG A 23 11.06 10.76 -0.74
C ARG A 23 10.51 9.34 -0.70
N GLU A 24 10.92 8.57 0.31
CA GLU A 24 10.36 7.25 0.55
C GLU A 24 8.92 7.35 1.06
N LEU A 25 8.05 6.51 0.50
CA LEU A 25 6.63 6.45 0.85
C LEU A 25 6.25 5.07 1.41
N PHE A 26 5.32 5.07 2.35
CA PHE A 26 4.82 3.90 3.04
C PHE A 26 3.33 3.71 2.76
N VAL A 27 2.92 2.49 2.42
CA VAL A 27 1.50 2.15 2.25
C VAL A 27 0.82 2.06 3.61
N HIS A 28 -0.30 2.76 3.79
CA HIS A 28 -1.10 2.66 5.00
C HIS A 28 -1.73 1.25 5.09
N ARG A 29 -1.42 0.52 6.17
CA ARG A 29 -1.82 -0.87 6.33
C ARG A 29 -3.30 -0.98 6.67
N MET A 30 -3.96 -1.94 6.02
CA MET A 30 -5.32 -2.34 6.36
C MET A 30 -5.38 -2.87 7.80
N THR A 31 -6.31 -2.35 8.57
CA THR A 31 -6.57 -2.83 9.94
C THR A 31 -7.55 -4.00 9.91
N THR A 32 -7.58 -4.79 11.00
CA THR A 32 -8.32 -6.06 11.08
C THR A 32 -9.84 -5.93 10.89
N PHE A 33 -10.42 -4.75 11.10
CA PHE A 33 -11.86 -4.55 11.06
C PHE A 33 -12.43 -4.45 9.64
N PHE A 34 -11.62 -4.03 8.67
CA PHE A 34 -12.09 -3.77 7.32
C PHE A 34 -12.07 -5.04 6.46
N GLU A 35 -13.03 -5.17 5.54
CA GLU A 35 -12.99 -6.16 4.45
C GLU A 35 -12.37 -5.56 3.17
N THR A 36 -12.49 -4.24 2.99
CA THR A 36 -11.85 -3.47 1.91
C THR A 36 -11.28 -2.18 2.47
N PHE A 37 -10.16 -1.72 1.90
CA PHE A 37 -9.45 -0.54 2.38
C PHE A 37 -8.86 0.26 1.22
N SER A 38 -8.86 1.58 1.34
CA SER A 38 -8.29 2.45 0.30
C SER A 38 -6.77 2.33 0.25
N VAL A 39 -6.20 2.59 -0.93
CA VAL A 39 -4.75 2.65 -1.11
C VAL A 39 -4.31 4.08 -0.87
N VAL A 40 -3.55 4.30 0.21
CA VAL A 40 -2.99 5.60 0.60
C VAL A 40 -1.50 5.42 0.92
N LEU A 41 -0.66 6.30 0.39
CA LEU A 41 0.77 6.35 0.65
C LEU A 41 1.12 7.62 1.42
N VAL A 42 1.88 7.45 2.50
CA VAL A 42 2.34 8.51 3.41
C VAL A 42 3.86 8.60 3.42
N ASP A 43 4.42 9.77 3.71
CA ASP A 43 5.85 9.92 3.98
C ASP A 43 6.21 9.57 5.45
N GLY A 44 7.48 9.76 5.81
CA GLY A 44 7.98 9.49 7.17
C GLY A 44 7.36 10.33 8.28
N ASP A 45 6.73 11.47 7.93
CA ASP A 45 6.03 12.34 8.87
C ASP A 45 4.52 12.00 8.94
N GLY A 46 4.07 10.97 8.21
CA GLY A 46 2.66 10.57 8.14
C GLY A 46 1.81 11.46 7.23
N ILE A 47 2.43 12.32 6.41
CA ILE A 47 1.71 13.19 5.48
C ILE A 47 1.35 12.39 4.23
N VAL A 48 0.10 12.46 3.79
CA VAL A 48 -0.38 11.81 2.56
C VAL A 48 0.29 12.43 1.33
N ARG A 49 0.89 11.59 0.48
CA ARG A 49 1.61 12.00 -0.74
C ARG A 49 1.06 11.40 -2.02
N ALA A 50 0.39 10.24 -1.94
CA ALA A 50 -0.26 9.62 -3.10
C ALA A 50 -1.42 8.70 -2.66
N ASP A 51 -2.37 8.49 -3.56
CA ASP A 51 -3.52 7.59 -3.38
C ASP A 51 -4.00 7.02 -4.72
N VAL A 52 -4.88 6.02 -4.65
CA VAL A 52 -5.69 5.59 -5.80
C VAL A 52 -7.09 6.20 -5.64
N PRO A 53 -7.44 7.24 -6.41
CA PRO A 53 -8.67 7.97 -6.18
C PRO A 53 -9.89 7.16 -6.62
N PHE A 54 -10.95 7.19 -5.81
CA PHE A 54 -12.22 6.52 -6.14
C PHE A 54 -12.94 7.16 -7.34
N ARG A 55 -12.86 8.49 -7.46
CA ARG A 55 -13.40 9.26 -8.59
C ARG A 55 -12.28 10.07 -9.24
N ARG A 56 -12.19 9.97 -10.56
CA ARG A 56 -11.27 10.75 -11.39
C ARG A 56 -12.08 11.75 -12.21
N ALA A 57 -12.43 12.88 -11.61
CA ALA A 57 -13.19 13.96 -12.24
C ALA A 57 -12.28 15.14 -12.55
#